data_AF-A0A1Q3AXZ9-F1
#
_entry.id   AF-A0A1Q3AXZ9-F1
#
_cell.length_a   1.000
_cell.length_b   1.000
_cell.length_c   1.000
_cell.angle_alpha   90.00
_cell.angle_beta   90.00
_cell.angle_gamma   90.00
#
_symmetry.space_group_name_H-M   'P 1'
#
loop_
_entity.id
_entity.type
_entity.pdbx_description
1 polymer ?
#
loop_
_entity_poly.entity_id
_entity_poly.type
_entity_poly.pdbx_seq_one_letter_code
_entity_poly.pdbx_strand_id
1 'polypeptide(L)'
;AGCSDTRRSTTGWCVFLDDSLISWKCKKQERVSKSSIEAEYRAMSAACSEINWIRGLLAKLGYPQTRPTPLHVDNISAIHITENPVYQECAKYIKVDCHYI
;
A
#
# COMPACT_ATOMS: atom_id res chain seq x y z
N ALA A 1 14.23 -9.48 -8.17
CA ALA A 1 14.04 -10.47 -7.09
C ALA A 1 15.32 -10.51 -6.25
N GLY A 2 15.22 -10.35 -4.92
CA GLY A 2 16.38 -10.14 -4.04
C GLY A 2 16.80 -11.34 -3.18
N CYS A 3 16.32 -12.56 -3.47
CA CYS A 3 16.74 -13.76 -2.74
C CYS A 3 16.66 -14.98 -3.66
N SER A 4 17.82 -15.57 -3.95
CA SER A 4 18.01 -16.71 -4.87
C SER A 4 17.22 -17.96 -4.44
N ASP A 5 16.95 -18.13 -3.14
CA ASP A 5 16.31 -19.35 -2.61
C ASP A 5 14.78 -19.37 -2.69
N THR A 6 14.12 -18.21 -2.66
CA THR A 6 12.63 -18.18 -2.54
C THR A 6 11.94 -17.42 -3.65
N ARG A 7 12.67 -16.60 -4.43
CA ARG A 7 12.12 -15.66 -5.42
C ARG A 7 11.05 -14.70 -4.86
N ARG A 8 10.92 -14.58 -3.53
CA ARG A 8 9.93 -13.72 -2.87
C ARG A 8 10.46 -12.29 -2.79
N SER A 9 9.61 -11.33 -3.15
CA SER A 9 9.89 -9.91 -2.96
C SER A 9 9.69 -9.52 -1.50
N THR A 10 10.35 -8.45 -1.07
CA THR A 10 10.13 -7.84 0.24
C THR A 10 9.16 -6.68 0.05
N THR A 11 8.06 -6.66 0.79
CA THR A 11 7.20 -5.49 0.89
C THR A 11 7.75 -4.58 1.97
N GLY A 12 8.08 -3.35 1.58
CA GLY A 12 8.48 -2.28 2.47
C GLY A 12 7.52 -1.10 2.35
N TRP A 13 7.23 -0.44 3.46
CA TRP A 13 6.61 0.90 3.44
C TRP A 13 7.00 1.66 4.71
N CYS A 14 6.90 2.99 4.62
CA CYS A 14 7.08 3.92 5.72
C CYS A 14 6.00 4.99 5.63
N VAL A 15 5.47 5.40 6.78
CA VAL A 15 4.45 6.45 6.91
C VAL A 15 5.03 7.54 7.78
N PHE A 16 5.05 8.75 7.23
CA PHE A 16 5.50 9.94 7.92
C PHE A 16 4.29 10.83 8.25
N LEU A 17 4.38 11.49 9.40
CA LEU A 17 3.55 12.64 9.74
C LEU A 17 4.50 13.83 9.86
N ASP A 18 4.39 14.78 8.95
CA ASP A 18 5.42 15.78 8.69
C ASP A 18 6.79 15.11 8.50
N ASP A 19 7.81 15.49 9.27
CA ASP A 19 9.15 14.90 9.20
C ASP A 19 9.34 13.69 10.14
N SER A 20 8.27 13.27 10.85
CA SER A 20 8.34 12.19 11.83
C SER A 20 7.91 10.86 11.25
N LEU A 21 8.78 9.84 11.31
CA LEU A 21 8.42 8.46 10.98
C LEU A 21 7.51 7.88 12.06
N ILE A 22 6.24 7.63 11.73
CA ILE A 22 5.23 7.16 12.70
C ILE A 22 4.86 5.69 12.55
N SER A 23 5.08 5.10 11.37
CA SER A 23 4.87 3.67 11.14
C SER A 23 5.74 3.17 10.00
N TRP A 24 6.24 1.94 10.10
CA TRP A 24 7.00 1.30 9.03
C TRP A 24 6.83 -0.21 9.06
N LYS A 25 7.05 -0.84 7.91
CA LYS A 25 7.09 -2.29 7.81
C LYS A 25 8.09 -2.72 6.77
N CYS A 26 8.80 -3.80 7.06
CA CYS A 26 9.60 -4.53 6.11
C CYS A 26 9.31 -6.02 6.31
N LYS A 27 8.61 -6.65 5.37
CA LYS A 27 8.23 -8.06 5.46
C LYS A 27 8.40 -8.75 4.12
N LYS A 28 9.02 -9.93 4.11
CA LYS A 28 9.01 -10.81 2.94
C LYS A 28 7.57 -11.18 2.58
N GLN A 29 7.20 -11.02 1.33
CA GLN A 29 5.88 -11.44 0.85
C GLN A 29 5.72 -12.95 1.06
N GLU A 30 4.56 -13.35 1.57
CA GLU A 30 4.25 -14.77 1.77
C GLU A 30 4.13 -15.51 0.44
N ARG A 31 3.62 -14.81 -0.57
CA ARG A 31 3.46 -15.30 -1.94
C ARG A 31 4.58 -14.78 -2.82
N VAL A 32 5.07 -15.66 -3.70
CA VAL A 32 5.97 -15.26 -4.79
C VAL A 32 5.17 -14.39 -5.77
N SER A 33 5.71 -13.23 -6.11
CA SER A 33 5.13 -12.35 -7.13
C SER A 33 5.68 -12.73 -8.50
N LYS A 34 4.80 -12.79 -9.51
CA LYS A 34 5.15 -13.18 -10.88
C LYS A 34 5.83 -12.03 -11.64
N SER A 35 5.68 -10.80 -11.15
CA SER A 35 6.35 -9.60 -11.67
C SER A 35 6.72 -8.63 -10.53
N SER A 36 7.60 -7.67 -10.81
CA SER A 36 7.87 -6.55 -9.90
C SER A 36 6.61 -5.72 -9.66
N ILE A 37 5.82 -5.49 -10.71
CA ILE A 37 4.56 -4.74 -10.67
C ILE A 37 3.57 -5.34 -9.66
N GLU A 38 3.38 -6.66 -9.68
CA GLU A 38 2.50 -7.34 -8.71
C GLU A 38 3.03 -7.19 -7.27
N ALA A 39 4.34 -7.25 -7.09
CA ALA A 39 4.95 -7.05 -5.78
C ALA A 39 4.73 -5.63 -5.26
N GLU A 40 4.88 -4.62 -6.12
CA GLU A 40 4.64 -3.21 -5.80
C GLU A 40 3.16 -2.93 -5.51
N TYR A 41 2.26 -3.48 -6.31
CA TYR A 41 0.82 -3.34 -6.05
C TYR A 41 0.41 -3.85 -4.67
N ARG A 42 0.97 -5.00 -4.27
CA ARG A 42 0.76 -5.56 -2.92
C ARG A 42 1.35 -4.67 -1.83
N ALA A 43 2.51 -4.07 -2.08
CA ALA A 43 3.13 -3.13 -1.14
C ALA A 43 2.27 -1.87 -0.97
N MET A 44 1.79 -1.28 -2.07
CA MET A 44 0.87 -0.14 -2.06
C MET A 44 -0.43 -0.45 -1.33
N SER A 45 -1.06 -1.60 -1.62
CA SER A 45 -2.29 -2.01 -0.94
C SER A 45 -2.09 -2.11 0.57
N ALA A 46 -0.97 -2.68 1.02
CA ALA A 46 -0.65 -2.78 2.44
C ALA A 46 -0.40 -1.40 3.08
N ALA A 47 0.30 -0.50 2.39
CA ALA A 47 0.53 0.87 2.85
C ALA A 47 -0.78 1.67 2.95
N CYS A 48 -1.68 1.54 1.97
CA CYS A 48 -3.00 2.20 2.01
C CYS A 48 -3.84 1.74 3.20
N SER A 49 -3.85 0.44 3.52
CA SER A 49 -4.55 -0.08 4.71
C SER A 49 -3.98 0.54 5.99
N GLU A 50 -2.66 0.64 6.12
CA GLU A 50 -2.01 1.27 7.27
C GLU A 50 -2.37 2.75 7.37
N ILE A 51 -2.27 3.50 6.26
CA ILE A 51 -2.61 4.93 6.22
C ILE A 51 -4.06 5.16 6.67
N ASN A 52 -5.00 4.34 6.19
CA ASN A 52 -6.40 4.43 6.61
C ASN A 52 -6.58 4.17 8.11
N TRP A 53 -5.88 3.18 8.65
CA TRP A 53 -5.89 2.90 10.09
C TRP A 53 -5.33 4.07 10.91
N ILE A 54 -4.18 4.61 10.52
CA ILE A 54 -3.55 5.77 11.17
C ILE A 54 -4.47 6.99 11.10
N ARG A 55 -5.08 7.29 9.94
CA ARG A 55 -6.01 8.41 9.78
C ARG A 55 -7.23 8.26 10.69
N GLY A 56 -7.76 7.05 10.83
CA GLY A 56 -8.84 6.74 11.76
C GLY A 56 -8.43 6.94 13.22
N LEU A 57 -7.21 6.54 13.58
CA LEU A 57 -6.64 6.76 14.91
C LEU A 57 -6.47 8.26 15.21
N LEU A 58 -5.87 9.02 14.29
CA LEU A 58 -5.68 10.46 14.42
C LEU A 58 -7.02 11.20 14.54
N ALA A 59 -8.03 10.79 13.78
CA ALA A 59 -9.38 11.35 13.90
C ALA A 59 -9.97 11.12 15.30
N LYS A 60 -9.81 9.93 15.88
CA LYS A 60 -10.23 9.64 17.26
C LYS A 60 -9.46 10.44 18.31
N LEU A 61 -8.21 10.81 18.02
CA LEU A 61 -7.37 11.66 18.88
C LEU A 61 -7.64 13.17 18.68
N GLY A 62 -8.58 13.55 17.84
CA GLY A 62 -8.94 14.96 17.59
C GLY A 62 -8.17 15.64 16.46
N TYR A 63 -7.39 14.90 15.67
CA TYR A 63 -6.59 15.40 14.54
C TYR A 63 -7.05 14.79 13.20
N PRO A 64 -8.28 15.09 12.74
CA PRO A 64 -8.78 14.53 11.49
C PRO A 64 -7.96 15.03 10.30
N GLN A 65 -7.45 14.09 9.50
CA GLN A 65 -6.71 14.39 8.29
C GLN A 65 -7.70 14.72 7.15
N THR A 66 -7.87 15.98 6.78
CA THR A 66 -8.88 16.39 5.77
C THR A 66 -8.36 16.30 4.33
N ARG A 67 -7.04 16.36 4.15
CA ARG A 67 -6.40 16.28 2.84
C ARG A 67 -6.05 14.84 2.45
N PRO A 68 -5.98 14.52 1.14
CA PRO A 68 -5.42 13.26 0.68
C PRO A 68 -3.98 13.07 1.19
N THR A 69 -3.62 11.84 1.53
CA THR A 69 -2.26 11.49 1.97
C THR A 69 -1.44 11.11 0.73
N PRO A 70 -0.35 11.82 0.40
CA PRO A 70 0.53 11.46 -0.71
C PRO A 70 1.14 10.08 -0.49
N LEU A 71 1.07 9.22 -1.51
CA LEU A 71 1.74 7.92 -1.52
C LEU A 71 2.85 7.95 -2.57
N HIS A 72 4.08 7.77 -2.13
CA HIS A 72 5.26 7.72 -3.00
C HIS A 72 5.64 6.26 -3.25
N VAL A 73 5.87 5.92 -4.52
CA VAL A 73 6.21 4.57 -4.98
C VAL A 73 7.45 4.67 -5.84
N ASP A 74 8.41 3.77 -5.62
CA ASP A 74 9.70 3.76 -6.31
C ASP A 74 9.60 3.32 -7.78
N ASN A 75 8.55 2.58 -8.14
CA ASN A 75 8.32 2.09 -9.50
C ASN A 75 7.19 2.84 -10.22
N ILE A 76 7.58 3.72 -11.15
CA ILE A 76 6.68 4.50 -12.03
C ILE A 76 5.70 3.60 -12.82
N SER A 77 6.07 2.34 -13.08
CA SER A 77 5.20 1.38 -13.79
C SER A 77 4.00 0.93 -12.94
N ALA A 78 4.13 0.93 -11.61
CA ALA A 78 3.04 0.60 -10.69
C ALA A 78 2.04 1.76 -10.57
N ILE A 79 2.51 3.00 -10.69
CA ILE A 79 1.69 4.22 -10.71
C ILE A 79 0.75 4.24 -11.92
N HIS A 80 1.25 3.87 -13.11
CA HIS A 80 0.44 3.81 -14.33
C HIS A 80 -0.72 2.80 -14.28
N ILE A 81 -0.63 1.73 -13.47
CA ILE A 81 -1.74 0.77 -13.30
C ILE A 81 -2.79 1.32 -12.35
N THR A 82 -2.40 2.08 -11.32
CA THR A 82 -3.36 2.74 -10.41
C THR A 82 -4.13 3.88 -11.08
N GLU A 83 -3.59 4.46 -12.16
CA GLU A 83 -4.23 5.54 -12.94
C GLU A 83 -5.12 5.02 -14.08
N ASN A 84 -5.05 3.73 -14.43
CA ASN A 84 -5.80 3.17 -15.55
C ASN A 84 -7.24 2.81 -15.11
N PRO A 85 -8.29 3.39 -15.72
CA PRO A 85 -9.70 3.16 -15.33
C PRO A 85 -10.14 1.70 -15.50
N VAL A 86 -9.47 0.90 -16.36
CA VAL A 86 -9.73 -0.54 -16.49
C VAL A 86 -9.35 -1.30 -15.20
N TYR A 87 -8.31 -0.86 -14.49
CA TYR A 87 -7.93 -1.42 -13.19
C TYR A 87 -8.65 -0.74 -12.01
N GLN A 88 -9.30 0.41 -12.22
CA GLN A 88 -10.26 0.96 -11.25
C GLN A 88 -11.49 0.05 -11.10
N GLU A 89 -11.87 -0.72 -12.12
CA GLU A 89 -12.90 -1.76 -11.99
C GLU A 89 -12.42 -2.94 -11.14
N CYS A 90 -11.14 -3.33 -11.20
CA CYS A 90 -10.55 -4.28 -10.24
C CYS A 90 -10.37 -3.67 -8.84
N ALA A 91 -10.19 -2.35 -8.72
CA ALA A 91 -10.21 -1.65 -7.43
C ALA A 91 -11.63 -1.55 -6.85
N LYS A 92 -12.69 -1.58 -7.68
CA LYS A 92 -14.08 -1.73 -7.21
C LYS A 92 -14.29 -3.09 -6.54
N TYR A 93 -13.64 -4.17 -7.01
CA TYR A 93 -13.70 -5.47 -6.32
C TYR A 93 -13.08 -5.43 -4.92
N ILE A 94 -11.98 -4.70 -4.71
CA ILE A 94 -11.40 -4.49 -3.38
C ILE A 94 -12.31 -3.60 -2.50
N LYS A 95 -13.02 -2.64 -3.10
CA LYS A 95 -14.04 -1.84 -2.40
C LYS A 95 -15.24 -2.69 -1.93
N VAL A 96 -15.53 -3.79 -2.63
CA VAL A 96 -16.56 -4.77 -2.27
C VAL A 96 -16.04 -5.80 -1.26
N ASP A 97 -14.77 -6.21 -1.33
CA ASP A 97 -14.14 -7.12 -0.35
C ASP A 97 -13.83 -6.44 1.00
N CYS A 98 -13.96 -5.11 1.11
CA CYS A 98 -14.00 -4.40 2.40
C CYS A 98 -15.40 -4.42 3.06
N HIS A 99 -16.32 -5.28 2.62
CA HIS A 99 -17.58 -5.58 3.29
C HIS A 99 -17.68 -7.08 3.58
N TYR A 100 -17.03 -7.53 4.66
CA TYR A 100 -17.39 -8.79 5.28
C TYR A 100 -17.16 -8.74 6.80
N ILE A 101 -18.30 -8.64 7.51
CA ILE A 101 -18.66 -8.93 8.92
C ILE A 101 -17.69 -8.50 10.03
#